data_AF-A0A3P8A1Y3-F1
#
_entry.id   AF-A0A3P8A1Y3-F1
#
_cell.length_a   1.000
_cell.length_b   1.000
_cell.length_c   1.000
_cell.angle_alpha   90.00
_cell.angle_beta   90.00
_cell.angle_gamma   90.00
#
_symmetry.space_group_name_H-M   'P 1'
#
loop_
_entity.id
_entity.type
_entity.pdbx_description
1 polymer ?
#
loop_
_entity_poly.entity_id
_entity_poly.type
_entity_poly.pdbx_seq_one_letter_code
_entity_poly.pdbx_strand_id
1 'polypeptide(L)'
;MFYRNVIYIFFSGRRFGRSEVSPDDARLATRSLPQWQKDFLLNEPDLDGVYAEYLEMMVQFGYATLFVSLFPLSPLICFLNNIVEIRLDAINFTASYRRSIPLRVSGIEIWHYCLDIILKLAIMSNAATLAFTSESIPRFMYLYFSKYKRKSYVQFTLIPFNTTLWTGYHDYFPNTSQVCYYKDTYQSTIEWREITIVRLSVFIVFVLFFFIAQLVCKFFLSKPPEHITDRINKAKFLARQAMFANDGEEESKSRNKATGSLEEIELRETMGNTQPPKTNFVHTVLNTTSLETSVV
;
A
#
# COMPACT_ATOMS: atom_id res chain seq x y z
N MET A 1 -19.06 10.98 -18.81
CA MET A 1 -18.42 12.11 -18.08
C MET A 1 -17.37 11.66 -17.06
N PHE A 2 -17.61 10.61 -16.26
CA PHE A 2 -16.69 10.13 -15.22
C PHE A 2 -15.25 9.83 -15.73
N TYR A 3 -15.10 9.08 -16.83
CA TYR A 3 -13.77 8.71 -17.35
C TYR A 3 -13.08 9.77 -18.21
N ARG A 4 -13.80 10.81 -18.68
CA ARG A 4 -13.15 11.94 -19.36
C ARG A 4 -12.25 12.68 -18.38
N ASN A 5 -12.66 12.78 -17.11
CA ASN A 5 -11.83 13.30 -16.04
C ASN A 5 -10.77 12.31 -15.56
N VAL A 6 -10.99 11.00 -15.62
CA VAL A 6 -9.97 10.00 -15.25
C VAL A 6 -8.80 10.02 -16.26
N ILE A 7 -9.08 9.95 -17.57
CA ILE A 7 -8.04 10.07 -18.59
C ILE A 7 -7.34 11.44 -18.48
N TYR A 8 -8.08 12.51 -18.22
CA TYR A 8 -7.49 13.83 -18.02
C TYR A 8 -6.68 13.94 -16.71
N ILE A 9 -7.05 13.29 -15.61
CA ILE A 9 -6.27 13.26 -14.38
C ILE A 9 -4.97 12.45 -14.59
N PHE A 10 -5.07 11.30 -15.25
CA PHE A 10 -3.94 10.41 -15.52
C PHE A 10 -2.95 10.99 -16.56
N PHE A 11 -3.45 11.67 -17.61
CA PHE A 11 -2.58 12.27 -18.64
C PHE A 11 -2.24 13.75 -18.41
N SER A 12 -3.09 14.54 -17.74
CA SER A 12 -2.86 15.98 -17.52
C SER A 12 -2.10 16.28 -16.22
N GLY A 13 -2.05 15.34 -15.26
CA GLY A 13 -1.22 15.44 -14.06
C GLY A 13 0.25 15.10 -14.32
N ARG A 14 0.53 14.32 -15.37
CA ARG A 14 1.89 14.06 -15.82
C ARG A 14 2.42 15.29 -16.53
N ARG A 15 3.14 16.11 -15.77
CA ARG A 15 4.24 16.90 -16.34
C ARG A 15 5.16 15.87 -17.00
N PHE A 16 4.91 15.55 -18.28
CA PHE A 16 5.97 15.13 -19.18
C PHE A 16 7.09 16.09 -18.88
N GLY A 17 8.20 15.58 -18.33
CA GLY A 17 9.32 16.36 -17.82
C GLY A 17 9.90 17.21 -18.94
N ARG A 18 9.21 18.31 -19.26
CA ARG A 18 9.82 19.50 -19.77
C ARG A 18 10.50 20.02 -18.53
N SER A 19 11.74 19.59 -18.34
CA SER A 19 12.65 20.29 -17.46
C SER A 19 12.39 21.77 -17.67
N GLU A 20 12.07 22.52 -16.62
CA GLU A 20 12.05 23.99 -16.66
C GLU A 20 13.50 24.49 -16.80
N VAL A 21 14.20 23.96 -17.80
CA VAL A 21 15.48 24.43 -18.24
C VAL A 21 15.16 25.73 -18.94
N SER A 22 15.56 26.83 -18.30
CA SER A 22 15.52 28.15 -18.89
C SER A 22 16.09 28.06 -20.32
N PRO A 23 15.53 28.75 -21.32
CA PRO A 23 16.05 28.73 -22.69
C PRO A 23 17.56 29.00 -22.78
N ASP A 24 18.12 29.71 -21.79
CA ASP A 24 19.54 30.00 -21.65
C ASP A 24 20.37 28.78 -21.20
N ASP A 25 19.82 27.91 -20.35
CA ASP A 25 20.46 26.67 -19.87
C ASP A 25 20.44 25.56 -20.94
N ALA A 26 19.41 25.54 -21.79
CA ALA A 26 19.35 24.62 -22.93
C ALA A 26 20.45 24.91 -23.97
N ARG A 27 20.84 26.19 -24.13
CA ARG A 27 21.97 26.59 -24.98
C ARG A 27 23.31 26.17 -24.38
N LEU A 28 23.45 26.18 -23.06
CA LEU A 28 24.64 25.66 -22.36
C LEU A 28 24.79 24.14 -22.49
N ALA A 29 23.69 23.39 -22.52
CA ALA A 29 23.69 21.94 -22.73
C ALA A 29 24.24 21.49 -24.10
N THR A 30 24.32 22.40 -25.07
CA THR A 30 24.90 22.15 -26.40
C THR A 30 26.44 22.16 -26.37
N ARG A 31 27.04 22.80 -25.35
CA ARG A 31 28.48 22.68 -25.03
C ARG A 31 28.66 21.40 -24.22
N SER A 32 29.77 20.67 -24.37
CA SER A 32 30.03 19.43 -23.63
C SER A 32 30.17 19.68 -22.12
N LEU A 33 29.04 19.85 -21.42
CA LEU A 33 29.03 20.05 -19.98
C LEU A 33 29.50 18.76 -19.29
N PRO A 34 30.27 18.87 -18.20
CA PRO A 34 30.57 17.74 -17.33
C PRO A 34 29.27 17.14 -16.75
N GLN A 35 29.30 15.84 -16.45
CA GLN A 35 28.11 15.08 -16.05
C GLN A 35 27.39 15.68 -14.82
N TRP A 36 28.13 16.14 -13.81
CA TRP A 36 27.55 16.74 -12.61
C TRP A 36 26.72 18.00 -12.89
N GLN A 37 27.05 18.79 -13.92
CA GLN A 37 26.25 19.95 -14.32
C GLN A 37 24.96 19.52 -15.02
N LYS A 38 25.01 18.47 -15.85
CA LYS A 38 23.81 17.91 -16.48
C LYS A 38 22.86 17.36 -15.43
N ASP A 39 23.38 16.64 -14.46
CA ASP A 39 22.59 16.08 -13.36
C ASP A 39 21.99 17.22 -12.51
N PHE A 40 22.73 18.31 -12.27
CA PHE A 40 22.20 19.47 -11.55
C PHE A 40 21.04 20.18 -12.29
N LEU A 41 20.89 20.02 -13.61
CA LEU A 41 19.76 20.61 -14.35
C LEU A 41 18.49 19.75 -14.30
N LEU A 42 18.56 18.51 -13.81
CA LEU A 42 17.39 17.64 -13.64
C LEU A 42 16.56 18.03 -12.42
N ASN A 43 15.30 17.59 -12.40
CA ASN A 43 14.38 17.84 -11.29
C ASN A 43 14.89 17.18 -10.01
N GLU A 44 14.72 17.86 -8.89
CA GLU A 44 15.03 17.29 -7.58
C GLU A 44 14.02 16.20 -7.23
N PRO A 45 14.47 15.06 -6.68
CA PRO A 45 13.57 14.03 -6.21
C PRO A 45 12.89 14.55 -4.95
N ASP A 46 11.69 15.09 -5.09
CA ASP A 46 10.87 15.47 -3.94
C ASP A 46 10.64 14.23 -3.05
N LEU A 47 10.77 14.38 -1.73
CA LEU A 47 10.35 13.36 -0.77
C LEU A 47 8.86 13.00 -0.97
N ASP A 48 8.06 13.96 -1.41
CA ASP A 48 6.63 13.81 -1.72
C ASP A 48 6.38 13.21 -3.12
N GLY A 49 7.40 13.09 -3.99
CA GLY A 49 7.24 12.54 -5.34
C GLY A 49 6.78 11.09 -5.32
N VAL A 50 7.41 10.29 -4.46
CA VAL A 50 7.02 8.88 -4.25
C VAL A 50 5.60 8.78 -3.67
N TYR A 51 5.20 9.72 -2.80
CA TYR A 51 3.84 9.76 -2.27
C TYR A 51 2.80 9.97 -3.37
N ALA A 52 3.05 10.91 -4.29
CA ALA A 52 2.15 11.20 -5.40
C ALA A 52 1.97 9.98 -6.33
N GLU A 53 3.06 9.27 -6.64
CA GLU A 53 3.03 8.02 -7.42
C GLU A 53 2.21 6.93 -6.73
N TYR A 54 2.40 6.73 -5.42
CA TYR A 54 1.58 5.78 -4.65
C TYR A 54 0.10 6.19 -4.61
N LEU A 55 -0.18 7.48 -4.45
CA LEU A 55 -1.55 8.00 -4.43
C LEU A 55 -2.27 7.74 -5.76
N GLU A 56 -1.60 7.95 -6.90
CA GLU A 56 -2.13 7.64 -8.23
C GLU A 56 -2.51 6.16 -8.32
N MET A 57 -1.62 5.26 -7.89
CA MET A 57 -1.90 3.83 -7.85
C MET A 57 -3.06 3.47 -6.91
N MET A 58 -3.18 4.11 -5.75
CA MET A 58 -4.28 3.88 -4.81
C MET A 58 -5.63 4.30 -5.39
N VAL A 59 -5.69 5.47 -6.03
CA VAL A 59 -6.91 5.97 -6.67
C VAL A 59 -7.32 5.04 -7.80
N GLN A 60 -6.36 4.56 -8.61
CA GLN A 60 -6.63 3.56 -9.65
C GLN A 60 -7.22 2.27 -9.08
N PHE A 61 -6.62 1.77 -8.00
CA PHE A 61 -7.13 0.59 -7.30
C PHE A 61 -8.53 0.79 -6.74
N GLY A 62 -8.83 1.98 -6.21
CA GLY A 62 -10.17 2.38 -5.78
C GLY A 62 -11.19 2.29 -6.92
N TYR A 63 -10.89 2.82 -8.09
CA TYR A 63 -11.78 2.71 -9.26
C TYR A 63 -11.95 1.29 -9.78
N ALA A 64 -10.91 0.46 -9.67
CA ALA A 64 -10.98 -0.95 -10.06
C ALA A 64 -11.88 -1.78 -9.14
N THR A 65 -12.00 -1.39 -7.85
CA THR A 65 -12.64 -2.21 -6.82
C THR A 65 -13.98 -1.68 -6.33
N LEU A 66 -14.12 -0.37 -6.06
CA LEU A 66 -15.35 0.23 -5.50
C LEU A 66 -16.55 0.18 -6.47
N PHE A 67 -16.29 0.28 -7.77
CA PHE A 67 -17.33 0.47 -8.79
C PHE A 67 -17.40 -0.69 -9.82
N VAL A 68 -16.82 -1.84 -9.49
CA VAL A 68 -16.77 -2.99 -10.41
C VAL A 68 -18.16 -3.51 -10.77
N SER A 69 -19.13 -3.42 -9.85
CA SER A 69 -20.52 -3.80 -10.10
C SER A 69 -21.24 -2.92 -11.12
N LEU A 70 -20.81 -1.67 -11.29
CA LEU A 70 -21.34 -0.73 -12.29
C LEU A 70 -20.61 -0.88 -13.63
N PHE A 71 -19.30 -1.14 -13.60
CA PHE A 71 -18.48 -1.25 -14.79
C PHE A 71 -17.48 -2.42 -14.70
N PRO A 72 -17.84 -3.61 -15.23
CA PRO A 72 -17.03 -4.81 -15.08
C PRO A 72 -15.70 -4.77 -15.86
N LEU A 73 -15.55 -3.86 -16.82
CA LEU A 73 -14.32 -3.68 -17.61
C LEU A 73 -13.28 -2.79 -16.91
N SER A 74 -13.60 -2.19 -15.75
CA SER A 74 -12.69 -1.31 -14.99
C SER A 74 -11.31 -1.95 -14.73
N PRO A 75 -11.23 -3.21 -14.26
CA PRO A 75 -9.95 -3.85 -13.96
C PRO A 75 -9.05 -4.04 -15.20
N LEU A 76 -9.65 -4.28 -16.38
CA LEU A 76 -8.90 -4.45 -17.62
C LEU A 76 -8.25 -3.13 -18.06
N ILE A 77 -8.99 -2.01 -17.93
CA ILE A 77 -8.45 -0.67 -18.23
C ILE A 77 -7.29 -0.35 -17.28
N CYS A 78 -7.46 -0.63 -15.99
CA CYS A 78 -6.42 -0.43 -14.98
C CYS A 78 -5.18 -1.30 -15.28
N PHE A 79 -5.37 -2.54 -15.71
CA PHE A 79 -4.26 -3.43 -16.08
C PHE A 79 -3.45 -2.89 -17.26
N LEU A 80 -4.12 -2.43 -18.32
CA LEU A 80 -3.44 -1.81 -19.47
C LEU A 80 -2.72 -0.53 -19.07
N ASN A 81 -3.33 0.28 -18.19
CA ASN A 81 -2.68 1.48 -17.67
C ASN A 81 -1.38 1.12 -16.93
N ASN A 82 -1.42 0.13 -16.02
CA ASN A 82 -0.24 -0.31 -15.26
C ASN A 82 0.91 -0.80 -16.16
N ILE A 83 0.63 -1.41 -17.31
CA ILE A 83 1.68 -1.84 -18.25
C ILE A 83 2.43 -0.63 -18.82
N VAL A 84 1.69 0.41 -19.22
CA VAL A 84 2.28 1.64 -19.75
C VAL A 84 2.99 2.40 -18.62
N GLU A 85 2.39 2.41 -17.43
CA GLU A 85 2.89 3.14 -16.26
C GLU A 85 4.28 2.71 -15.84
N ILE A 86 4.50 1.41 -15.69
CA ILE A 86 5.81 0.86 -15.31
C ILE A 86 6.92 1.35 -16.25
N ARG A 87 6.60 1.58 -17.54
CA ARG A 87 7.58 2.08 -18.52
C ARG A 87 7.76 3.59 -18.42
N LEU A 88 6.67 4.34 -18.27
CA LEU A 88 6.74 5.80 -18.16
C LEU A 88 7.42 6.23 -16.86
N ASP A 89 7.13 5.58 -15.74
CA ASP A 89 7.78 5.85 -14.46
C ASP A 89 9.28 5.53 -14.52
N ALA A 90 9.66 4.41 -15.15
CA ALA A 90 11.07 4.07 -15.35
C ALA A 90 11.81 5.12 -16.20
N ILE A 91 11.17 5.65 -17.24
CA ILE A 91 11.74 6.73 -18.06
C ILE A 91 11.85 8.00 -17.23
N ASN A 92 10.82 8.36 -16.46
CA ASN A 92 10.85 9.55 -15.60
C ASN A 92 11.97 9.45 -14.55
N PHE A 93 12.12 8.32 -13.85
CA PHE A 93 13.18 8.12 -12.87
C PHE A 93 14.60 8.13 -13.46
N THR A 94 14.76 7.75 -14.73
CA THR A 94 16.09 7.67 -15.36
C THR A 94 16.48 8.90 -16.15
N ALA A 95 15.52 9.63 -16.71
CA ALA A 95 15.78 10.76 -17.61
C ALA A 95 15.32 12.13 -17.06
N SER A 96 14.35 12.17 -16.14
CA SER A 96 13.72 13.43 -15.70
C SER A 96 14.16 13.88 -14.29
N TYR A 97 14.56 12.94 -13.43
CA TYR A 97 14.93 13.22 -12.03
C TYR A 97 16.41 12.99 -11.76
N ARG A 98 16.96 13.75 -10.80
CA ARG A 98 18.27 13.46 -10.20
C ARG A 98 18.20 12.13 -9.44
N ARG A 99 19.34 11.44 -9.36
CA ARG A 99 19.45 10.19 -8.61
C ARG A 99 19.11 10.43 -7.13
N SER A 100 18.04 9.79 -6.65
CA SER A 100 17.65 9.85 -5.24
C SER A 100 18.62 9.07 -4.35
N ILE A 101 18.68 9.47 -3.08
CA ILE A 101 19.46 8.77 -2.06
C ILE A 101 18.73 7.45 -1.74
N PRO A 102 19.42 6.29 -1.76
CA PRO A 102 18.77 5.03 -1.45
C PRO A 102 18.42 4.94 0.03
N LEU A 103 17.12 4.86 0.35
CA LEU A 103 16.63 4.57 1.69
C LEU A 103 16.16 3.11 1.76
N ARG A 104 16.53 2.42 2.84
CA ARG A 104 16.11 1.03 3.09
C ARG A 104 14.84 1.04 3.95
N VAL A 105 13.74 0.55 3.40
CA VAL A 105 12.44 0.46 4.07
C VAL A 105 11.98 -1.00 4.07
N SER A 106 11.34 -1.44 5.16
CA SER A 106 10.88 -2.83 5.34
C SER A 106 9.64 -3.16 4.51
N GLY A 107 8.79 -2.17 4.22
CA GLY A 107 7.58 -2.35 3.43
C GLY A 107 6.78 -1.06 3.22
N ILE A 108 5.59 -1.20 2.64
CA ILE A 108 4.71 -0.11 2.23
C ILE A 108 3.65 0.10 3.33
N GLU A 109 4.09 0.46 4.54
CA GLU A 109 3.32 0.34 5.78
C GLU A 109 1.96 1.06 5.76
N ILE A 110 1.94 2.38 5.60
CA ILE A 110 0.71 3.18 5.67
C ILE A 110 -0.27 2.80 4.54
N TRP A 111 0.25 2.50 3.36
CA TRP A 111 -0.57 2.19 2.19
C TRP A 111 -1.24 0.82 2.30
N HIS A 112 -0.62 -0.16 2.98
CA HIS A 112 -1.28 -1.43 3.28
C HIS A 112 -2.55 -1.23 4.11
N TYR A 113 -2.52 -0.32 5.10
CA TYR A 113 -3.70 0.04 5.88
C TYR A 113 -4.77 0.73 5.03
N CYS A 114 -4.36 1.66 4.16
CA CYS A 114 -5.27 2.32 3.21
C CYS A 114 -5.94 1.32 2.25
N LEU A 115 -5.18 0.37 1.69
CA LEU A 115 -5.70 -0.67 0.82
C LEU A 115 -6.73 -1.56 1.52
N ASP A 116 -6.50 -1.93 2.78
CA ASP A 116 -7.44 -2.71 3.58
C ASP A 116 -8.75 -1.94 3.83
N ILE A 117 -8.67 -0.63 4.08
CA ILE A 117 -9.86 0.23 4.19
C ILE A 117 -10.62 0.29 2.86
N ILE A 118 -9.92 0.55 1.75
CA ILE A 118 -10.54 0.63 0.42
C ILE A 118 -11.23 -0.69 0.08
N LEU A 119 -10.62 -1.84 0.38
CA LEU A 119 -11.21 -3.15 0.15
C LEU A 119 -12.49 -3.39 0.97
N LYS A 120 -12.51 -2.97 2.25
CA LYS A 120 -13.72 -3.05 3.07
C LYS A 120 -14.82 -2.14 2.53
N LEU A 121 -14.48 -0.93 2.11
CA LEU A 121 -15.41 -0.01 1.45
C LEU A 121 -15.89 -0.55 0.10
N ALA A 122 -15.06 -1.27 -0.64
CA ALA A 122 -15.41 -1.92 -1.91
C ALA A 122 -16.47 -3.01 -1.70
N ILE A 123 -16.37 -3.81 -0.64
CA ILE A 123 -17.43 -4.78 -0.31
C ILE A 123 -18.74 -4.06 -0.03
N MET A 124 -18.71 -3.02 0.80
CA MET A 124 -19.90 -2.26 1.20
C MET A 124 -20.56 -1.54 0.01
N SER A 125 -19.78 -0.86 -0.82
CA SER A 125 -20.28 -0.10 -1.98
C SER A 125 -20.87 -1.00 -3.07
N ASN A 126 -20.20 -2.11 -3.41
CA ASN A 126 -20.73 -3.06 -4.38
C ASN A 126 -21.99 -3.78 -3.85
N ALA A 127 -22.02 -4.12 -2.56
CA ALA A 127 -23.21 -4.68 -1.93
C ALA A 127 -24.38 -3.68 -1.96
N ALA A 128 -24.13 -2.41 -1.65
CA ALA A 128 -25.15 -1.36 -1.67
C ALA A 128 -25.66 -1.11 -3.10
N THR A 129 -24.77 -1.11 -4.09
CA THR A 129 -25.13 -0.98 -5.50
C THR A 129 -26.05 -2.14 -5.93
N LEU A 130 -25.69 -3.37 -5.57
CA LEU A 130 -26.51 -4.53 -5.85
C LEU A 130 -27.87 -4.48 -5.14
N ALA A 131 -27.92 -4.06 -3.88
CA ALA A 131 -29.13 -4.07 -3.07
C ALA A 131 -30.10 -2.93 -3.42
N PHE A 132 -29.60 -1.71 -3.55
CA PHE A 132 -30.42 -0.50 -3.64
C PHE A 132 -30.53 0.06 -5.05
N THR A 133 -29.48 -0.08 -5.87
CA THR A 133 -29.45 0.52 -7.22
C THR A 133 -29.91 -0.47 -8.29
N SER A 134 -29.61 -1.75 -8.12
CA SER A 134 -29.94 -2.77 -9.12
C SER A 134 -31.43 -3.13 -9.14
N GLU A 135 -31.96 -3.32 -10.35
CA GLU A 135 -33.31 -3.88 -10.59
C GLU A 135 -33.35 -5.42 -10.45
N SER A 136 -32.23 -6.06 -10.13
CA SER A 136 -32.17 -7.52 -9.97
C SER A 136 -33.11 -8.02 -8.87
N ILE A 137 -33.14 -7.37 -7.71
CA ILE A 137 -33.96 -7.81 -6.56
C ILE A 137 -35.46 -7.63 -6.83
N PRO A 138 -35.95 -6.46 -7.27
CA PRO A 138 -37.36 -6.31 -7.64
C PRO A 138 -37.80 -7.25 -8.76
N ARG A 139 -36.95 -7.53 -9.75
CA ARG A 139 -37.27 -8.51 -10.81
C ARG A 139 -37.36 -9.93 -10.27
N PHE A 140 -36.42 -10.33 -9.40
CA PHE A 140 -36.47 -11.64 -8.76
C PHE A 140 -37.74 -11.80 -7.92
N MET A 141 -38.07 -10.78 -7.14
CA MET A 141 -39.28 -10.78 -6.31
C MET A 141 -40.57 -10.76 -7.16
N TYR A 142 -40.57 -10.04 -8.28
CA TYR A 142 -41.64 -10.10 -9.26
C TYR A 142 -41.81 -11.51 -9.82
N LEU A 143 -40.75 -12.21 -10.22
CA LEU A 143 -40.85 -13.60 -10.72
C LEU A 143 -41.42 -14.54 -9.64
N TYR A 144 -41.00 -14.34 -8.39
CA TYR A 144 -41.52 -15.09 -7.24
C TYR A 144 -43.03 -14.87 -7.03
N PHE A 145 -43.48 -13.61 -7.03
CA PHE A 145 -44.91 -13.26 -6.85
C PHE A 145 -45.76 -13.49 -8.10
N SER A 146 -45.19 -13.35 -9.30
CA SER A 146 -45.91 -13.49 -10.58
C SER A 146 -46.38 -14.92 -10.82
N LYS A 147 -45.76 -15.92 -10.15
CA LYS A 147 -46.31 -17.28 -10.05
C LYS A 147 -47.78 -17.29 -9.61
N TYR A 148 -48.22 -16.28 -8.86
CA TYR A 148 -49.59 -16.13 -8.37
C TYR A 148 -50.40 -15.03 -9.08
N LYS A 149 -49.76 -14.07 -9.78
CA LYS A 149 -50.42 -12.95 -10.49
C LYS A 149 -49.87 -12.82 -11.92
N ARG A 150 -50.73 -12.97 -12.95
CA ARG A 150 -50.40 -12.75 -14.39
C ARG A 150 -50.30 -11.25 -14.76
N LYS A 151 -49.53 -10.45 -14.03
CA LYS A 151 -49.26 -9.05 -14.40
C LYS A 151 -47.89 -8.94 -15.06
N SER A 152 -47.72 -8.03 -16.03
CA SER A 152 -46.40 -7.72 -16.61
C SER A 152 -45.50 -7.01 -15.59
N TYR A 153 -44.18 -7.18 -15.67
CA TYR A 153 -43.21 -6.53 -14.78
C TYR A 153 -43.38 -5.01 -14.76
N VAL A 154 -43.62 -4.39 -15.93
CA VAL A 154 -43.83 -2.94 -16.05
C VAL A 154 -45.08 -2.49 -15.29
N GLN A 155 -46.16 -3.28 -15.34
CA GLN A 155 -47.40 -3.01 -14.60
C GLN A 155 -47.30 -3.29 -13.09
N PHE A 156 -46.31 -4.10 -12.68
CA PHE A 156 -46.00 -4.36 -11.28
C PHE A 156 -45.16 -3.23 -10.67
N THR A 157 -44.22 -2.68 -11.45
CA THR A 157 -43.31 -1.62 -10.97
C THR A 157 -43.93 -0.23 -11.00
N LEU A 158 -44.82 0.04 -11.97
CA LEU A 158 -45.43 1.37 -12.12
C LEU A 158 -46.63 1.57 -11.19
N ILE A 159 -46.66 2.71 -10.50
CA ILE A 159 -47.76 3.11 -9.65
C ILE A 159 -48.66 4.07 -10.43
N PRO A 160 -49.98 3.81 -10.53
CA PRO A 160 -50.91 4.77 -11.13
C PRO A 160 -51.19 5.91 -10.13
N PHE A 161 -51.03 7.15 -10.60
CA PHE A 161 -51.41 8.36 -9.88
C PHE A 161 -52.54 9.06 -10.61
N ASN A 162 -53.55 9.51 -9.87
CA ASN A 162 -54.65 10.29 -10.44
C ASN A 162 -54.28 11.77 -10.47
N THR A 163 -54.19 12.35 -11.67
CA THR A 163 -53.76 13.73 -11.89
C THR A 163 -54.74 14.76 -11.32
N THR A 164 -56.01 14.38 -11.08
CA THR A 164 -57.01 15.27 -10.47
C THR A 164 -56.72 15.60 -9.01
N LEU A 165 -55.85 14.83 -8.34
CA LEU A 165 -55.41 15.11 -6.98
C LEU A 165 -54.48 16.33 -6.90
N TRP A 166 -53.88 16.73 -8.02
CA TRP A 166 -52.99 17.88 -8.08
C TRP A 166 -53.80 19.14 -8.47
N THR A 167 -53.92 20.08 -7.54
CA THR A 167 -54.65 21.33 -7.76
C THR A 167 -53.99 22.18 -8.86
N GLY A 168 -54.77 22.54 -9.88
CA GLY A 168 -54.30 23.36 -10.99
C GLY A 168 -53.58 22.63 -12.12
N TYR A 169 -53.36 21.31 -12.04
CA TYR A 169 -52.66 20.56 -13.10
C TYR A 169 -53.38 20.62 -14.45
N HIS A 170 -54.70 20.43 -14.44
CA HIS A 170 -55.53 20.46 -15.64
C HIS A 170 -55.74 21.87 -16.21
N ASP A 171 -55.45 22.91 -15.43
CA ASP A 171 -55.51 24.31 -15.90
C ASP A 171 -54.33 24.63 -16.83
N TYR A 172 -53.15 24.04 -16.55
CA TYR A 172 -51.96 24.16 -17.42
C TYR A 172 -51.95 23.11 -18.54
N PHE A 173 -52.55 21.93 -18.32
CA PHE A 173 -52.55 20.82 -19.27
C PHE A 173 -53.97 20.23 -19.46
N PRO A 174 -54.79 20.81 -20.35
CA PRO A 174 -56.20 20.42 -20.50
C PRO A 174 -56.40 19.06 -21.20
N ASN A 175 -55.44 18.61 -22.02
CA ASN A 175 -55.57 17.40 -22.86
C ASN A 175 -54.82 16.17 -22.31
N THR A 176 -54.36 16.18 -21.05
CA THR A 176 -53.63 15.06 -20.46
C THR A 176 -54.55 14.00 -19.86
N SER A 177 -54.11 12.74 -19.88
CA SER A 177 -54.84 11.61 -19.28
C SER A 177 -55.04 11.80 -17.77
N GLN A 178 -56.18 11.32 -17.27
CA GLN A 178 -56.53 11.38 -15.83
C GLN A 178 -55.61 10.52 -14.94
N VAL A 179 -54.88 9.58 -15.54
CA VAL A 179 -53.94 8.70 -14.84
C VAL A 179 -52.57 8.87 -15.46
N CYS A 180 -51.56 9.06 -14.63
CA CYS A 180 -50.15 8.97 -15.00
C CYS A 180 -49.46 7.85 -14.22
N TYR A 181 -48.40 7.31 -14.79
CA TYR A 181 -47.62 6.24 -14.16
C TYR A 181 -46.24 6.77 -13.84
N TYR A 182 -45.80 6.52 -12.61
CA TYR A 182 -44.47 6.90 -12.16
C TYR A 182 -43.80 5.72 -11.49
N LYS A 183 -42.47 5.73 -11.53
CA LYS A 183 -41.64 4.75 -10.83
C LYS A 183 -41.22 5.39 -9.52
N ASP A 184 -41.72 4.85 -8.41
CA ASP A 184 -41.32 5.27 -7.08
C ASP A 184 -41.10 4.05 -6.19
N THR A 185 -40.12 4.18 -5.32
CA THR A 185 -39.71 3.18 -4.33
C THR A 185 -40.37 3.39 -2.97
N TYR A 186 -41.12 4.49 -2.76
CA TYR A 186 -41.74 4.80 -1.48
C TYR A 186 -43.22 5.14 -1.61
N GLN A 187 -44.10 4.18 -1.30
CA GLN A 187 -45.38 4.50 -0.67
C GLN A 187 -46.08 3.26 -0.12
N SER A 188 -45.99 3.09 1.21
CA SER A 188 -46.93 2.47 2.17
C SER A 188 -47.69 1.17 1.83
N THR A 189 -47.46 0.50 0.70
CA THR A 189 -48.10 -0.78 0.40
C THR A 189 -47.30 -1.92 1.01
N ILE A 190 -48.01 -2.96 1.45
CA ILE A 190 -47.42 -4.16 2.06
C ILE A 190 -46.39 -4.79 1.11
N GLU A 191 -46.66 -4.78 -0.20
CA GLU A 191 -45.78 -5.38 -1.23
C GLU A 191 -44.39 -4.70 -1.32
N TRP A 192 -44.32 -3.36 -1.18
CA TRP A 192 -43.04 -2.63 -1.23
C TRP A 192 -42.21 -2.77 0.04
N ARG A 193 -42.85 -2.96 1.20
CA ARG A 193 -42.15 -3.24 2.46
C ARG A 193 -41.41 -4.58 2.39
N GLU A 194 -42.03 -5.62 1.83
CA GLU A 194 -41.38 -6.92 1.63
C GLU A 194 -40.14 -6.81 0.73
N ILE A 195 -40.22 -6.07 -0.38
CA ILE A 195 -39.06 -5.83 -1.26
C ILE A 195 -37.94 -5.12 -0.51
N THR A 196 -38.26 -4.15 0.33
CA THR A 196 -37.27 -3.39 1.11
C THR A 196 -36.58 -4.27 2.15
N ILE A 197 -37.33 -5.15 2.84
CA ILE A 197 -36.77 -6.13 3.78
C ILE A 197 -35.82 -7.08 3.04
N VAL A 198 -36.21 -7.58 1.87
CA VAL A 198 -35.36 -8.45 1.04
C VAL A 198 -34.10 -7.72 0.57
N ARG A 199 -34.18 -6.44 0.19
CA ARG A 199 -32.99 -5.64 -0.16
C ARG A 199 -32.00 -5.57 1.00
N LEU A 200 -32.50 -5.28 2.20
CA LEU A 200 -31.66 -5.19 3.40
C LEU A 200 -31.08 -6.56 3.79
N SER A 201 -31.87 -7.63 3.69
CA SER A 201 -31.38 -8.97 4.02
C SER A 201 -30.29 -9.44 3.05
N VAL A 202 -30.48 -9.24 1.75
CA VAL A 202 -29.46 -9.54 0.73
C VAL A 202 -28.19 -8.73 0.97
N PHE A 203 -28.32 -7.44 1.29
CA PHE A 203 -27.18 -6.58 1.62
C PHE A 203 -26.37 -7.16 2.81
N ILE A 204 -27.03 -7.48 3.91
CA ILE A 204 -26.38 -8.02 5.11
C ILE A 204 -25.71 -9.37 4.81
N VAL A 205 -26.44 -10.30 4.18
CA VAL A 205 -25.92 -11.64 3.85
C VAL A 205 -24.72 -11.54 2.92
N PHE A 206 -24.77 -10.68 1.90
CA PHE A 206 -23.67 -10.48 0.97
C PHE A 206 -22.41 -9.94 1.68
N VAL A 207 -22.58 -8.91 2.51
CA VAL A 207 -21.48 -8.32 3.27
C VAL A 207 -20.84 -9.36 4.21
N LEU A 208 -21.66 -10.10 4.97
CA LEU A 208 -21.19 -11.16 5.86
C LEU A 208 -20.45 -12.27 5.09
N PHE A 209 -20.96 -12.69 3.95
CA PHE A 209 -20.33 -13.70 3.11
C PHE A 209 -18.90 -13.29 2.71
N PHE A 210 -18.71 -12.06 2.21
CA PHE A 210 -17.38 -11.60 1.80
C PHE A 210 -16.43 -11.39 2.99
N PHE A 211 -16.93 -10.95 4.15
CA PHE A 211 -16.10 -10.89 5.35
C PHE A 211 -15.64 -12.26 5.84
N ILE A 212 -16.54 -13.26 5.83
CA ILE A 212 -16.18 -14.64 6.18
C ILE A 212 -15.18 -15.19 5.16
N ALA A 213 -15.40 -14.95 3.86
CA ALA A 213 -14.47 -15.37 2.81
C ALA A 213 -13.07 -14.75 3.02
N GLN A 214 -12.97 -13.48 3.39
CA GLN A 214 -11.70 -12.84 3.73
C GLN A 214 -11.03 -13.50 4.94
N LEU A 215 -11.77 -13.84 5.99
CA LEU A 215 -11.24 -14.55 7.15
C LEU A 215 -10.70 -15.93 6.77
N VAL A 216 -11.45 -16.66 5.94
CA VAL A 216 -11.05 -17.97 5.42
C VAL A 216 -9.78 -17.86 4.56
N CYS A 217 -9.71 -16.88 3.65
CA CYS A 217 -8.50 -16.63 2.85
C CYS A 217 -7.29 -16.29 3.73
N LYS A 218 -7.48 -15.43 4.76
CA LYS A 218 -6.40 -15.11 5.72
C LYS A 218 -5.96 -16.33 6.51
N PHE A 219 -6.89 -17.22 6.88
CA PHE A 219 -6.56 -18.47 7.55
C PHE A 219 -5.70 -19.39 6.66
N PHE A 220 -6.07 -19.55 5.39
CA PHE A 220 -5.29 -20.37 4.45
C PHE A 220 -3.93 -19.77 4.09
N LEU A 221 -3.83 -18.45 3.96
CA LEU A 221 -2.60 -17.74 3.59
C LEU A 221 -1.67 -17.42 4.77
N SER A 222 -2.04 -17.81 6.01
CA SER A 222 -1.30 -17.47 7.24
C SER A 222 0.14 -18.02 7.27
N LYS A 223 0.47 -19.00 6.42
CA LYS A 223 1.81 -19.61 6.39
C LYS A 223 2.69 -18.96 5.32
N PRO A 224 3.85 -18.38 5.68
CA PRO A 224 4.83 -17.95 4.69
C PRO A 224 5.36 -19.16 3.89
N PRO A 225 5.81 -18.96 2.65
CA PRO A 225 6.33 -20.06 1.84
C PRO A 225 7.58 -20.71 2.46
N GLU A 226 7.65 -22.04 2.38
CA GLU A 226 8.67 -22.88 3.03
C GLU A 226 10.10 -22.48 2.64
N HIS A 227 10.36 -22.31 1.34
CA HIS A 227 11.68 -21.95 0.83
C HIS A 227 12.24 -20.64 1.39
N ILE A 228 11.40 -19.64 1.72
CA ILE A 228 11.86 -18.40 2.36
C ILE A 228 12.22 -18.69 3.82
N THR A 229 11.38 -19.46 4.51
CA THR A 229 11.60 -19.87 5.90
C THR A 229 12.91 -20.65 6.04
N ASP A 230 13.19 -21.56 5.11
CA ASP A 230 14.43 -22.33 5.08
C ASP A 230 15.66 -21.45 4.86
N ARG A 231 15.58 -20.48 3.93
CA ARG A 231 16.66 -19.51 3.72
C ARG A 231 16.92 -18.66 4.96
N ILE A 232 15.87 -18.21 5.64
CA ILE A 232 15.98 -17.45 6.88
C ILE A 232 16.60 -18.31 7.99
N ASN A 233 16.16 -19.55 8.13
CA ASN A 233 16.68 -20.48 9.14
C ASN A 233 18.14 -20.84 8.87
N LYS A 234 18.51 -21.08 7.60
CA LYS A 234 19.90 -21.31 7.19
C LYS A 234 20.78 -20.11 7.47
N ALA A 235 20.33 -18.91 7.12
CA ALA A 235 21.06 -17.67 7.41
C ALA A 235 21.24 -17.48 8.93
N LYS A 236 20.20 -17.73 9.73
CA LYS A 236 20.27 -17.69 11.20
C LYS A 236 21.22 -18.74 11.77
N PHE A 237 21.21 -19.96 11.23
CA PHE A 237 22.11 -21.03 11.65
C PHE A 237 23.57 -20.67 11.39
N LEU A 238 23.89 -20.23 10.17
CA LEU A 238 25.24 -19.79 9.79
C LEU A 238 25.71 -18.60 10.63
N ALA A 239 24.83 -17.62 10.89
CA ALA A 239 25.14 -16.50 11.76
C ALA A 239 25.48 -16.95 13.20
N ARG A 240 24.72 -17.90 13.77
CA ARG A 240 25.02 -18.47 15.09
C ARG A 240 26.35 -19.22 15.12
N GLN A 241 26.63 -20.02 14.08
CA GLN A 241 27.89 -20.74 13.98
C GLN A 241 29.09 -19.78 13.92
N ALA A 242 28.98 -18.68 13.17
CA ALA A 242 30.01 -17.65 13.10
C ALA A 242 30.24 -16.94 14.44
N MET A 243 29.17 -16.66 15.20
CA MET A 243 29.29 -16.07 16.54
C MET A 243 30.06 -16.98 17.50
N PHE A 244 29.69 -18.28 17.59
CA PHE A 244 30.38 -19.22 18.47
C PHE A 244 31.85 -19.46 18.08
N ALA A 245 32.16 -19.44 16.78
CA ALA A 245 33.54 -19.55 16.32
C ALA A 245 34.38 -18.33 16.76
N ASN A 246 33.83 -17.11 16.64
CA ASN A 246 34.49 -15.90 17.11
C ASN A 246 34.68 -15.91 18.63
N ASP A 247 33.66 -16.29 19.40
CA ASP A 247 33.75 -16.35 20.87
C ASP A 247 34.86 -17.34 21.31
N GLY A 248 34.93 -18.51 20.66
CA GLY A 248 35.99 -19.50 20.91
C GLY A 248 37.40 -19.01 20.52
N GLU A 249 37.51 -18.24 19.44
CA GLU A 249 38.78 -17.59 19.07
C GLU A 249 39.21 -16.53 20.11
N GLU A 250 38.27 -15.74 20.64
CA GLU A 250 38.55 -14.77 21.70
C GLU A 250 38.98 -15.44 23.02
N GLU A 251 38.32 -16.54 23.41
CA GLU A 251 38.72 -17.36 24.57
C GLU A 251 40.11 -17.98 24.37
N SER A 252 40.43 -18.47 23.17
CA SER A 252 41.76 -19.03 22.90
C SER A 252 42.87 -17.98 22.94
N LYS A 253 42.62 -16.77 22.41
CA LYS A 253 43.58 -15.63 22.46
C LYS A 253 43.81 -15.16 23.88
N SER A 254 42.76 -15.05 24.69
CA SER A 254 42.86 -14.67 26.10
C SER A 254 43.59 -15.73 26.94
N ARG A 255 43.34 -17.02 26.69
CA ARG A 255 44.06 -18.13 27.34
C ARG A 255 45.54 -18.20 26.95
N ASN A 256 45.87 -18.00 25.67
CA ASN A 256 47.26 -17.95 25.19
C ASN A 256 48.01 -16.73 25.75
N LYS A 257 47.34 -15.59 25.93
CA LYS A 257 47.91 -14.42 26.59
C LYS A 257 48.19 -14.68 28.08
N ALA A 258 47.26 -15.35 28.77
CA ALA A 258 47.43 -15.72 30.18
C ALA A 258 48.57 -16.76 30.38
N THR A 259 48.65 -17.77 29.52
CA THR A 259 49.72 -18.78 29.57
C THR A 259 51.08 -18.19 29.20
N GLY A 260 51.16 -17.35 28.16
CA GLY A 260 52.40 -16.61 27.86
C GLY A 260 52.85 -15.70 29.01
N SER A 261 51.92 -15.04 29.71
CA SER A 261 52.27 -14.26 30.90
C SER A 261 52.71 -15.12 32.09
N LEU A 262 52.19 -16.34 32.23
CA LEU A 262 52.60 -17.28 33.28
C LEU A 262 54.00 -17.87 33.00
N GLU A 263 54.28 -18.24 31.74
CA GLU A 263 55.62 -18.69 31.32
C GLU A 263 56.67 -17.59 31.49
N GLU A 264 56.32 -16.32 31.22
CA GLU A 264 57.22 -15.18 31.42
C GLU A 264 57.52 -14.92 32.91
N ILE A 265 56.57 -15.22 33.80
CA ILE A 265 56.76 -15.18 35.26
C ILE A 265 57.65 -16.35 35.73
N GLU A 266 57.41 -17.58 35.26
CA GLU A 266 58.26 -18.75 35.58
C GLU A 266 59.69 -18.62 35.05
N LEU A 267 59.89 -18.03 33.86
CA LEU A 267 61.21 -17.72 33.30
C LEU A 267 61.96 -16.67 34.14
N ARG A 268 61.25 -15.70 34.73
CA ARG A 268 61.84 -14.74 35.67
C ARG A 268 62.23 -15.39 37.01
N GLU A 269 61.45 -16.33 37.51
CA GLU A 269 61.77 -17.06 38.75
C GLU A 269 62.94 -18.02 38.57
N THR A 270 63.04 -18.70 37.42
CA THR A 270 64.16 -19.61 37.11
C THR A 270 65.47 -18.88 36.80
N MET A 271 65.42 -17.73 36.12
CA MET A 271 66.58 -16.86 35.91
C MET A 271 66.98 -16.05 37.17
N GLY A 272 66.14 -16.06 38.22
CA GLY A 272 66.43 -15.42 39.51
C GLY A 272 67.41 -16.17 40.41
N ASN A 273 67.84 -17.39 40.05
CA ASN A 273 68.61 -18.27 40.95
C ASN A 273 70.08 -18.49 40.56
N THR A 274 70.69 -17.57 39.80
CA THR A 274 72.15 -17.53 39.63
C THR A 274 72.67 -16.17 40.06
N GLN A 275 73.29 -16.10 41.25
CA GLN A 275 73.82 -14.87 41.82
C GLN A 275 75.36 -14.92 41.82
N PRO A 276 76.02 -13.96 41.15
CA PRO A 276 77.25 -13.39 41.67
C PRO A 276 77.22 -11.83 41.62
N PRO A 277 78.17 -11.14 42.26
CA PRO A 277 77.92 -10.29 43.42
C PRO A 277 77.43 -8.86 43.09
N LYS A 278 76.79 -8.29 44.12
CA LYS A 278 76.26 -6.93 44.22
C LYS A 278 77.31 -5.87 43.86
N THR A 279 76.93 -4.94 42.98
CA THR A 279 77.46 -3.58 43.00
C THR A 279 76.31 -2.59 43.04
N ASN A 280 76.34 -1.72 44.04
CA ASN A 280 75.31 -0.74 44.38
C ASN A 280 75.43 0.48 43.46
N PHE A 281 74.34 0.89 42.81
CA PHE A 281 74.14 2.27 42.37
C PHE A 281 72.65 2.66 42.41
N VAL A 282 72.22 3.04 43.63
CA VAL A 282 71.52 4.28 44.00
C VAL A 282 70.66 5.01 42.93
N HIS A 283 69.35 5.05 43.22
CA HIS A 283 68.35 6.13 43.02
C HIS A 283 67.90 6.46 41.56
N THR A 284 66.65 6.84 41.25
CA THR A 284 65.64 7.59 42.01
C THR A 284 64.24 7.27 41.49
N VAL A 285 63.29 7.08 42.42
CA VAL A 285 61.84 7.06 42.21
C VAL A 285 61.35 8.49 41.94
N LEU A 286 60.56 8.71 40.88
CA LEU A 286 59.54 9.76 40.91
C LEU A 286 58.22 9.27 40.33
N ASN A 287 57.30 9.13 41.28
CA ASN A 287 55.87 8.92 41.18
C ASN A 287 55.22 10.23 40.68
N THR A 288 54.20 10.18 39.83
CA THR A 288 53.00 11.02 39.99
C THR A 288 51.84 10.49 39.16
N THR A 289 50.69 10.57 39.81
CA THR A 289 49.39 9.97 39.56
C THR A 289 48.51 10.83 38.65
N SER A 290 47.56 10.14 38.01
CA SER A 290 46.15 10.51 37.83
C SER A 290 45.78 11.77 37.02
N LEU A 291 45.02 11.60 35.94
CA LEU A 291 43.55 11.77 35.98
C LEU A 291 42.94 11.54 34.59
N GLU A 292 41.81 10.85 34.60
CA GLU A 292 40.85 10.68 33.53
C GLU A 292 40.34 12.01 32.98
N THR A 293 39.94 12.04 31.70
CA THR A 293 38.62 12.54 31.30
C THR A 293 38.34 12.25 29.82
N SER A 294 37.15 11.71 29.62
CA SER A 294 36.45 11.40 28.38
C SER A 294 36.25 12.63 27.49
N VAL A 295 36.34 12.45 26.17
CA VAL A 295 35.72 13.36 25.20
C VAL A 295 35.00 12.55 24.13
N VAL A 296 33.73 12.92 24.00
CA VAL A 296 32.71 12.73 22.96
C VAL A 296 33.25 12.63 21.54
#